data_AF-A0A327YEX9-F1
#
_entry.id   AF-A0A327YEX9-F1
#
_cell.length_a   1.000
_cell.length_b   1.000
_cell.length_c   1.000
_cell.angle_alpha   90.00
_cell.angle_beta   90.00
_cell.angle_gamma   90.00
#
_symmetry.space_group_name_H-M   'P 1'
#
loop_
_entity.id
_entity.type
_entity.pdbx_description
1 polymer ?
#
loop_
_entity_poly.entity_id
_entity_poly.type
_entity_poly.pdbx_seq_one_letter_code
_entity_poly.pdbx_strand_id
1 'polypeptide(L)'
;MKKILIVFILIVSSSQINAQTCKEIMEFVKSKDYGTTYNSYTSTAISKVTFYSIYIDYQYHYFAIVCFKPNEYSYNCNEYIYKVGSDTKLKYSMEYLNSAGKAFWKYIEPYSDVLDCSPKFN
;
A
#
# COMPACT_ATOMS: atom_id res chain seq x y z
N MET A 1 -15.40 -47.49 -3.09
CA MET A 1 -15.74 -46.65 -4.27
C MET A 1 -16.28 -45.27 -3.89
N LYS A 2 -17.28 -45.13 -2.99
CA LYS A 2 -17.81 -43.81 -2.56
C LYS A 2 -16.78 -42.85 -1.93
N LYS A 3 -15.76 -43.37 -1.23
CA LYS A 3 -14.70 -42.55 -0.61
C LYS A 3 -13.74 -41.91 -1.63
N ILE A 4 -13.53 -42.54 -2.79
CA ILE A 4 -12.66 -42.00 -3.85
C ILE A 4 -13.32 -40.78 -4.50
N LEU A 5 -14.65 -40.80 -4.62
CA LEU A 5 -15.43 -39.71 -5.20
C LEU A 5 -15.36 -38.42 -4.36
N ILE A 6 -15.33 -38.54 -3.03
CA ILE A 6 -15.24 -37.39 -2.11
C ILE A 6 -13.86 -36.71 -2.21
N VAL A 7 -12.79 -37.50 -2.35
CA VAL A 7 -11.43 -36.97 -2.52
C VAL A 7 -11.30 -36.21 -3.84
N PHE A 8 -11.93 -36.69 -4.91
CA PHE A 8 -11.91 -36.02 -6.22
C PHE A 8 -12.64 -34.68 -6.20
N ILE A 9 -13.74 -34.55 -5.46
CA ILE A 9 -14.51 -33.30 -5.30
C ILE A 9 -13.68 -32.24 -4.55
N LEU A 10 -12.94 -32.64 -3.51
CA LEU A 10 -12.08 -31.73 -2.73
C LEU A 10 -10.91 -31.15 -3.56
N ILE A 11 -10.36 -31.91 -4.51
CA ILE A 11 -9.23 -31.48 -5.36
C ILE A 11 -9.67 -30.51 -6.47
N VAL A 12 -10.90 -30.66 -6.99
CA VAL A 12 -11.42 -29.76 -8.04
C VAL A 12 -11.85 -28.40 -7.47
N SER A 13 -12.12 -28.34 -6.16
CA SER A 13 -12.59 -27.14 -5.46
C SER A 13 -11.50 -26.10 -5.16
N SER A 14 -10.22 -26.41 -5.34
CA SER A 14 -9.10 -25.52 -4.97
C SER A 14 -8.70 -24.51 -6.05
N SER A 15 -9.54 -24.31 -7.07
CA SER A 15 -9.20 -23.44 -8.21
C SER A 15 -9.87 -22.08 -8.08
N GLN A 16 -9.04 -21.03 -8.04
CA GLN A 16 -9.37 -19.60 -8.18
C GLN A 16 -9.68 -18.83 -6.89
N ILE A 17 -8.74 -18.83 -5.94
CA ILE A 17 -8.57 -17.66 -5.07
C ILE A 17 -7.91 -16.58 -5.94
N ASN A 18 -8.68 -15.61 -6.43
CA ASN A 18 -8.09 -14.42 -7.03
C ASN A 18 -7.33 -13.69 -5.93
N ALA A 19 -5.99 -13.62 -6.06
CA ALA A 19 -5.22 -12.66 -5.29
C ALA A 19 -5.75 -11.26 -5.65
N GLN A 20 -6.13 -10.47 -4.64
CA GLN A 20 -6.55 -9.08 -4.88
C GLN A 20 -5.39 -8.34 -5.56
N THR A 21 -5.69 -7.61 -6.62
CA THR A 21 -4.71 -6.76 -7.28
C THR A 21 -4.38 -5.54 -6.41
N CYS A 22 -3.16 -5.00 -6.54
CA CYS A 22 -2.77 -3.78 -5.83
C CYS A 22 -3.73 -2.61 -6.04
N LYS A 23 -4.33 -2.54 -7.24
CA LYS A 23 -5.34 -1.55 -7.58
C LYS A 23 -6.63 -1.75 -6.79
N GLU A 24 -7.14 -2.97 -6.71
CA GLU A 24 -8.34 -3.29 -5.92
C GLU A 24 -8.13 -3.01 -4.43
N ILE A 25 -6.96 -3.38 -3.88
CA ILE A 25 -6.62 -3.07 -2.48
C ILE A 25 -6.63 -1.56 -2.27
N MET A 26 -5.98 -0.80 -3.17
CA MET A 26 -5.92 0.65 -3.09
C MET A 26 -7.32 1.31 -3.18
N GLU A 27 -8.15 0.87 -4.12
CA GLU A 27 -9.54 1.36 -4.26
C GLU A 27 -10.37 1.05 -3.01
N PHE A 28 -10.24 -0.16 -2.48
CA PHE A 28 -10.90 -0.56 -1.24
C PHE A 28 -10.47 0.31 -0.06
N VAL A 29 -9.18 0.53 0.15
CA VAL A 29 -8.66 1.38 1.23
C VAL A 29 -9.20 2.82 1.12
N LYS A 30 -9.15 3.40 -0.09
CA LYS A 30 -9.69 4.74 -0.38
C LYS A 30 -11.21 4.84 -0.16
N SER A 31 -11.94 3.74 -0.31
CA SER A 31 -13.39 3.70 -0.06
C SER A 31 -13.76 3.67 1.43
N LYS A 32 -12.82 3.27 2.30
CA LYS A 32 -13.07 3.07 3.74
C LYS A 32 -12.60 4.23 4.61
N ASP A 33 -11.63 5.00 4.16
CA ASP A 33 -11.08 6.13 4.90
C ASP A 33 -10.69 7.25 3.93
N TYR A 34 -10.93 8.50 4.32
CA TYR A 34 -10.50 9.68 3.57
C TYR A 34 -8.97 9.85 3.61
N GLY A 35 -8.34 9.34 4.68
CA GLY A 35 -6.90 9.37 4.88
C GLY A 35 -6.35 10.75 5.26
N THR A 36 -5.08 10.76 5.67
CA THR A 36 -4.32 11.97 5.99
C THR A 36 -3.22 12.16 4.95
N THR A 37 -3.26 13.27 4.20
CA THR A 37 -2.32 13.55 3.11
C THR A 37 -1.23 14.52 3.52
N TYR A 38 0.01 14.19 3.19
CA TYR A 38 1.20 15.03 3.36
C TYR A 38 1.78 15.36 1.98
N ASN A 39 1.62 16.62 1.55
CA ASN A 39 2.09 17.10 0.25
C ASN A 39 3.55 17.55 0.34
N SER A 40 4.34 17.18 -0.67
CA SER A 40 5.79 17.42 -0.74
C SER A 40 6.12 18.30 -1.94
N TYR A 41 5.83 19.60 -1.84
CA TYR A 41 5.93 20.54 -2.96
C TYR A 41 7.35 20.71 -3.51
N THR A 42 8.37 20.62 -2.65
CA THR A 42 9.78 20.79 -3.00
C THR A 42 10.45 19.50 -3.46
N SER A 43 9.76 18.36 -3.34
CA SER A 43 10.32 17.06 -3.67
C SER A 43 10.18 16.77 -5.17
N THR A 44 11.28 16.33 -5.80
CA THR A 44 11.34 15.99 -7.22
C THR A 44 10.86 14.56 -7.51
N ALA A 45 10.87 13.67 -6.51
CA ALA A 45 10.53 12.25 -6.67
C ALA A 45 9.17 11.87 -6.08
N ILE A 46 8.80 12.44 -4.93
CA ILE A 46 7.52 12.14 -4.24
C ILE A 46 6.68 13.41 -4.22
N SER A 47 5.46 13.34 -4.75
CA SER A 47 4.52 14.46 -4.73
C SER A 47 3.72 14.52 -3.43
N LYS A 48 3.22 13.38 -2.96
CA LYS A 48 2.48 13.26 -1.70
C LYS A 48 2.51 11.85 -1.15
N VAL A 49 2.20 11.73 0.14
CA VAL A 49 1.90 10.45 0.79
C VAL A 49 0.58 10.60 1.53
N THR A 50 -0.35 9.67 1.32
CA THR A 50 -1.62 9.61 2.04
C THR A 50 -1.67 8.37 2.91
N PHE A 51 -1.91 8.55 4.21
CA PHE A 51 -2.04 7.47 5.18
C PHE A 51 -3.50 7.16 5.47
N TYR A 52 -3.84 5.88 5.52
CA TYR A 52 -5.18 5.39 5.80
C TYR A 52 -5.17 4.46 7.02
N SER A 53 -6.22 4.53 7.82
CA SER A 53 -6.45 3.64 8.97
C SER A 53 -7.83 3.01 8.83
N ILE A 54 -7.88 1.72 8.51
CA ILE A 54 -9.13 0.99 8.29
C ILE A 54 -9.35 -0.02 9.42
N TYR A 55 -10.60 -0.20 9.81
CA TYR A 55 -10.99 -1.17 10.84
C TYR A 55 -11.68 -2.36 10.17
N ILE A 56 -11.04 -3.53 10.22
CA ILE A 56 -11.52 -4.79 9.61
C ILE A 56 -11.36 -5.88 10.65
N ASP A 57 -12.36 -6.77 10.77
CA ASP A 57 -12.30 -7.94 11.66
C ASP A 57 -11.83 -7.61 13.08
N TYR A 58 -12.33 -6.50 13.62
CA TYR A 58 -12.02 -5.99 14.96
C TYR A 58 -10.56 -5.52 15.16
N GLN A 59 -9.82 -5.29 14.08
CA GLN A 59 -8.44 -4.81 14.12
C GLN A 59 -8.23 -3.61 13.22
N TYR A 60 -7.31 -2.72 13.63
CA TYR A 60 -6.86 -1.62 12.79
C TYR A 60 -5.75 -2.08 11.85
N HIS A 61 -5.89 -1.72 10.58
CA HIS A 61 -4.87 -1.89 9.56
C HIS A 61 -4.47 -0.53 8.99
N TYR A 62 -3.17 -0.34 8.80
CA TYR A 62 -2.59 0.93 8.41
C TYR A 62 -1.96 0.82 7.03
N PHE A 63 -2.26 1.78 6.17
CA PHE A 63 -1.77 1.81 4.81
C PHE A 63 -1.17 3.17 4.49
N ALA A 64 -0.18 3.18 3.62
CA ALA A 64 0.36 4.39 3.00
C ALA A 64 0.23 4.26 1.48
N ILE A 65 -0.32 5.28 0.83
CA ILE A 65 -0.30 5.42 -0.62
C ILE A 65 0.71 6.51 -0.96
N VAL A 66 1.77 6.11 -1.67
CA VAL A 66 2.85 7.01 -2.08
C VAL A 66 2.67 7.36 -3.55
N CYS A 67 2.69 8.66 -3.85
CA CYS A 67 2.50 9.23 -5.17
C CYS A 67 3.86 9.69 -5.71
N PHE A 68 4.49 8.84 -6.53
CA PHE A 68 5.80 9.11 -7.14
C PHE A 68 5.65 9.87 -8.45
N LYS A 69 6.40 10.96 -8.59
CA LYS A 69 6.49 11.71 -9.82
C LYS A 69 7.32 10.94 -10.85
N PRO A 70 6.85 10.77 -12.09
CA PRO A 70 7.66 10.21 -13.18
C PRO A 70 8.92 11.04 -13.48
N ASN A 71 8.85 12.35 -13.26
CA ASN A 71 9.96 13.30 -13.37
C ASN A 71 9.64 14.55 -12.51
N GLU A 72 10.63 15.41 -12.29
CA GLU A 72 10.52 16.56 -11.39
C GLU A 72 9.43 17.59 -11.76
N TYR A 73 9.07 17.68 -13.05
CA TYR A 73 8.10 18.63 -13.58
C TYR A 73 6.68 18.05 -13.69
N SER A 74 6.48 16.78 -13.34
CA SER A 74 5.19 16.12 -13.53
C SER A 74 4.17 16.57 -12.49
N TYR A 75 3.00 17.01 -12.98
CA TYR A 75 1.79 17.25 -12.18
C TYR A 75 1.06 15.94 -11.83
N ASN A 76 1.30 14.89 -12.61
CA ASN A 76 0.75 13.56 -12.37
C ASN A 76 1.76 12.69 -11.60
N CYS A 77 1.26 11.63 -10.98
CA CYS A 77 2.09 10.65 -10.29
C CYS A 77 1.54 9.25 -10.45
N ASN A 78 2.42 8.27 -10.22
CA ASN A 78 2.05 6.88 -10.06
C ASN A 78 1.87 6.59 -8.56
N GLU A 79 0.73 6.01 -8.20
CA GLU A 79 0.39 5.68 -6.83
C GLU A 79 0.68 4.22 -6.52
N TYR A 80 1.31 3.98 -5.37
CA TYR A 80 1.67 2.65 -4.88
C TYR A 80 1.27 2.52 -3.42
N ILE A 81 0.72 1.36 -3.07
CA ILE A 81 0.18 1.09 -1.75
C ILE A 81 1.12 0.21 -0.93
N TYR A 82 1.26 0.57 0.34
CA TYR A 82 2.07 -0.12 1.34
C TYR A 82 1.21 -0.42 2.56
N LYS A 83 1.34 -1.61 3.14
CA LYS A 83 0.79 -1.93 4.46
C LYS A 83 1.87 -1.66 5.50
N VAL A 84 1.65 -0.66 6.34
CA VAL A 84 2.67 -0.09 7.23
C VAL A 84 2.33 -0.30 8.71
N GLY A 85 3.27 0.03 9.59
CA GLY A 85 3.06 0.03 11.04
C GLY A 85 2.18 1.19 11.51
N SER A 86 1.56 1.02 12.69
CA SER A 86 0.66 2.01 13.31
C SER A 86 1.33 3.36 13.60
N ASP A 87 2.63 3.37 13.82
CA ASP A 87 3.45 4.53 14.15
C ASP A 87 4.06 5.23 12.91
N THR A 88 3.95 4.61 11.74
CA THR A 88 4.65 5.05 10.52
C THR A 88 4.17 6.44 10.08
N LYS A 89 2.86 6.70 10.18
CA LYS A 89 2.28 8.03 9.90
C LYS A 89 2.96 9.12 10.75
N LEU A 90 3.05 8.90 12.06
CA LEU A 90 3.63 9.86 12.99
C LEU A 90 5.11 10.10 12.67
N LYS A 91 5.88 9.03 12.50
CA LYS A 91 7.31 9.11 12.14
C LYS A 91 7.55 9.86 10.83
N TYR A 92 6.79 9.52 9.78
CA TYR A 92 6.89 10.20 8.49
C TYR A 92 6.53 11.69 8.61
N SER A 93 5.45 12.02 9.32
CA SER A 93 4.96 13.40 9.48
C SER A 93 5.97 14.35 10.14
N MET A 94 6.90 13.81 10.96
CA MET A 94 7.94 14.60 11.61
C MET A 94 9.13 14.92 10.70
N GLU A 95 9.38 14.12 9.65
CA GLU A 95 10.58 14.24 8.82
C GLU A 95 10.32 14.65 7.37
N TYR A 96 9.09 14.50 6.87
CA TYR A 96 8.80 14.65 5.43
C TYR A 96 9.06 16.06 4.87
N LEU A 97 8.91 17.11 5.69
CA LEU A 97 9.19 18.50 5.29
C LEU A 97 10.68 18.74 5.04
N ASN A 98 11.56 18.00 5.73
CA ASN A 98 13.00 18.09 5.51
C ASN A 98 13.39 17.35 4.22
N SER A 99 12.84 16.15 4.03
CA SER A 99 12.99 15.39 2.78
C SER A 99 11.96 14.26 2.74
N ALA A 100 10.99 14.37 1.84
CA ALA A 100 9.98 13.34 1.62
C ALA A 100 10.60 12.01 1.19
N GLY A 101 11.62 12.06 0.32
CA GLY A 101 12.37 10.88 -0.11
C GLY A 101 13.07 10.18 1.05
N LYS A 102 13.80 10.93 1.90
CA LYS A 102 14.49 10.35 3.07
C LYS A 102 13.49 9.76 4.07
N ALA A 103 12.38 10.44 4.32
CA ALA A 103 11.32 9.95 5.20
C ALA A 103 10.66 8.69 4.62
N PHE A 104 10.44 8.62 3.30
CA PHE A 104 9.94 7.43 2.62
C PHE A 104 10.89 6.24 2.80
N TRP A 105 12.17 6.38 2.44
CA TRP A 105 13.16 5.30 2.55
C TRP A 105 13.33 4.79 3.98
N LYS A 106 13.19 5.67 4.98
CA LYS A 106 13.38 5.30 6.39
C LYS A 106 12.16 4.63 7.01
N TYR A 107 10.95 5.02 6.61
CA TYR A 107 9.73 4.66 7.35
C TYR A 107 8.69 3.88 6.54
N ILE A 108 8.65 4.02 5.23
CA ILE A 108 7.63 3.39 4.38
C ILE A 108 8.26 2.26 3.55
N GLU A 109 9.40 2.52 2.93
CA GLU A 109 10.07 1.54 2.06
C GLU A 109 10.35 0.19 2.73
N PRO A 110 10.70 0.09 4.03
CA PRO A 110 10.94 -1.19 4.67
C PRO A 110 9.74 -2.16 4.68
N TYR A 111 8.57 -1.68 4.27
CA TYR A 111 7.34 -2.47 4.10
C TYR A 111 7.06 -2.85 2.63
N SER A 112 8.01 -2.65 1.71
CA SER A 112 7.86 -2.89 0.26
C SER A 112 7.29 -4.25 -0.09
N ASP A 113 7.69 -5.27 0.65
CA ASP A 113 7.44 -6.67 0.35
C ASP A 113 6.19 -7.21 1.04
N VAL A 114 5.56 -6.43 1.93
CA VAL A 114 4.40 -6.89 2.71
C VAL A 114 3.18 -7.12 1.82
N LEU A 115 2.97 -6.24 0.83
CA LEU A 115 1.92 -6.38 -0.17
C LEU A 115 2.45 -6.75 -1.56
N ASP A 116 3.78 -6.66 -1.77
CA ASP A 116 4.41 -6.77 -3.09
C ASP A 116 3.78 -5.83 -4.15
N CYS A 117 3.30 -4.66 -3.69
CA CYS A 117 2.65 -3.63 -4.49
C CYS A 117 3.52 -2.39 -4.69
N SER A 118 4.77 -2.46 -4.23
CA SER A 118 5.75 -1.39 -4.35
C SER A 118 6.38 -1.39 -5.76
N PRO A 119 6.81 -0.23 -6.28
CA PRO A 119 7.63 -0.20 -7.48
C PRO A 119 9.00 -0.80 -7.16
N LYS A 120 9.59 -1.47 -8.14
CA LYS A 120 10.95 -1.99 -8.04
C LYS A 120 11.94 -0.86 -8.32
N PHE A 121 12.77 -0.54 -7.34
CA PHE A 121 13.89 0.38 -7.50
C PHE A 121 15.13 -0.46 -7.80
N ASN A 122 15.79 -0.17 -8.93
CA ASN A 122 17.06 -0.80 -9.33
C ASN A 122 18.26 0.01 -8.84
#